data_AF-A0A1A8D1S9-F1
#
_entry.id   AF-A0A1A8D1S9-F1
#
_cell.length_a   1.000
_cell.length_b   1.000
_cell.length_c   1.000
_cell.angle_alpha   90.00
_cell.angle_beta   90.00
_cell.angle_gamma   90.00
#
_symmetry.space_group_name_H-M   'P 1'
#
loop_
_entity.id
_entity.type
_entity.pdbx_description
1 polymer ?
#
loop_
_entity_poly.entity_id
_entity_poly.type
_entity_poly.pdbx_seq_one_letter_code
_entity_poly.pdbx_strand_id
1 'polypeptide(L)' 'VRWVPKPVAQAHDSPSSGHKGLKATFGALSQVAYRPGMRRDVSDYIQSCLVCCQFQPSNPVHKAPL' A
#
# COMPACT_ATOMS: atom_id res chain seq x y z
N VAL A 1 14.62 -2.93 -13.80
CA VAL A 1 14.38 -3.32 -12.39
C VAL A 1 13.76 -2.14 -11.65
N ARG A 2 12.47 -2.19 -11.33
CA ARG A 2 11.83 -1.14 -10.53
C ARG A 2 12.33 -1.29 -9.09
N TRP A 3 13.07 -0.29 -8.61
CA TRP A 3 13.60 -0.27 -7.25
C TRP A 3 12.45 -0.18 -6.27
N VAL A 4 12.18 -1.26 -5.54
CA VAL A 4 11.34 -1.18 -4.34
C VAL A 4 12.12 -0.37 -3.31
N PRO A 5 11.64 0.80 -2.88
CA PRO A 5 12.32 1.54 -1.83
C PRO A 5 12.25 0.68 -0.56
N LYS A 6 13.39 0.14 -0.10
CA LYS A 6 13.51 -0.68 1.12
C LYS A 6 12.63 -0.23 2.30
N PRO A 7 12.44 1.08 2.59
CA PRO A 7 11.57 1.49 3.67
C PRO A 7 10.07 1.21 3.42
N VAL A 8 9.58 1.16 2.16
CA VAL A 8 8.17 0.79 1.89
C VAL A 8 7.93 -0.68 2.20
N ALA A 9 8.85 -1.57 1.83
CA ALA A 9 8.76 -2.99 2.15
C ALA A 9 8.80 -3.21 3.67
N GLN A 10 9.70 -2.56 4.39
CA GLN A 10 9.73 -2.67 5.86
C GLN A 10 8.47 -2.14 6.55
N ALA A 11 7.93 -1.01 6.10
CA ALA A 11 6.72 -0.44 6.67
C ALA A 11 5.45 -1.24 6.29
N HIS A 12 5.46 -1.94 5.15
CA HIS A 12 4.31 -2.61 4.58
C HIS A 12 4.28 -4.13 4.82
N ASP A 13 5.38 -4.83 4.57
CA ASP A 13 5.52 -6.30 4.69
C ASP A 13 5.85 -6.78 6.12
N SER A 14 6.07 -5.88 7.08
CA SER A 14 6.28 -6.33 8.46
C SER A 14 5.03 -7.08 8.95
N PRO A 15 5.17 -8.31 9.50
CA PRO A 15 4.05 -9.11 10.01
C PRO A 15 3.20 -8.36 11.06
N SER A 16 3.83 -7.47 11.82
CA SER A 16 3.20 -6.59 12.80
C SER A 16 2.51 -5.35 12.21
N SER A 17 2.84 -4.99 10.97
CA SER A 17 2.22 -3.86 10.27
C SER A 17 0.89 -4.25 9.63
N GLY A 18 0.70 -5.52 9.25
CA GLY A 18 -0.59 -6.00 8.73
C GLY A 18 -0.96 -5.34 7.41
N HIS A 19 0.02 -5.17 6.49
CA HIS A 19 -0.20 -4.65 5.15
C HIS A 19 -0.95 -3.30 5.12
N LYS A 20 -0.48 -2.34 5.94
CA LYS A 20 -1.19 -1.06 6.08
C LYS A 20 -1.39 -0.37 4.73
N GLY A 21 -2.60 0.17 4.54
CA GLY A 21 -2.95 0.90 3.34
C GLY A 21 -2.09 2.16 3.11
N LEU A 22 -2.27 2.77 1.94
CA LEU A 22 -1.44 3.87 1.45
C LEU A 22 -1.21 5.00 2.45
N LYS A 23 -2.26 5.46 3.13
CA LYS A 23 -2.15 6.57 4.10
C LYS A 23 -1.24 6.25 5.27
N ALA A 24 -1.35 5.05 5.83
CA ALA A 24 -0.57 4.64 6.99
C ALA A 24 0.89 4.36 6.63
N THR A 25 1.13 3.68 5.50
CA THR A 25 2.48 3.43 4.98
C THR A 25 3.16 4.75 4.58
N PHE A 26 2.45 5.65 3.90
CA PHE A 26 2.97 6.99 3.58
C PHE A 26 3.24 7.82 4.83
N GLY A 27 2.36 7.77 5.84
CA GLY A 27 2.54 8.45 7.12
C GLY A 27 3.82 8.00 7.83
N ALA A 28 3.98 6.69 8.02
CA ALA A 28 5.19 6.12 8.63
C ALA A 28 6.47 6.49 7.85
N LEU A 29 6.43 6.45 6.52
CA LEU A 29 7.55 6.85 5.67
C LEU A 29 7.85 8.34 5.80
N SER A 30 6.84 9.20 5.79
CA SER A 30 7.01 10.65 5.86
C SER A 30 7.66 11.12 7.16
N GLN A 31 7.56 10.35 8.25
CA GLN A 31 8.22 10.64 9.51
C GLN A 31 9.73 10.33 9.50
N VAL A 32 10.18 9.43 8.64
CA VAL A 32 11.60 9.02 8.55
C VAL A 32 12.30 9.60 7.34
N ALA A 33 11.59 9.77 6.21
CA ALA A 33 12.10 10.33 4.98
C ALA A 33 10.96 10.82 4.09
N TYR A 34 10.99 12.09 3.72
CA TYR A 34 10.05 12.67 2.75
C TYR A 34 10.76 12.95 1.41
N ARG A 35 10.13 12.59 0.30
CA ARG A 35 10.64 12.78 -1.06
C ARG A 35 9.51 13.09 -2.06
N PRO A 36 9.75 13.94 -3.07
CA PRO A 36 8.76 14.21 -4.12
C PRO A 36 8.37 12.91 -4.84
N GLY A 37 7.07 12.70 -5.08
CA GLY A 37 6.58 11.49 -5.75
C GLY A 37 6.42 10.24 -4.87
N MET A 38 6.82 10.29 -3.59
CA MET A 38 6.77 9.13 -2.68
C MET A 38 5.38 8.51 -2.55
N ARG A 39 4.33 9.33 -2.57
CA ARG A 39 2.95 8.83 -2.52
C ARG A 39 2.65 7.91 -3.71
N ARG A 40 3.19 8.22 -4.90
CA ARG A 40 3.00 7.42 -6.11
C ARG A 40 3.76 6.10 -6.01
N ASP A 41 5.02 6.13 -5.59
CA ASP A 41 5.82 4.92 -5.32
C ASP A 41 5.14 3.98 -4.30
N VAL A 42 4.66 4.54 -3.20
CA VAL A 42 3.94 3.78 -2.16
C VAL A 42 2.63 3.21 -2.71
N SER A 43 1.92 3.97 -3.55
CA SER A 43 0.72 3.50 -4.21
C SER A 43 1.01 2.32 -5.15
N ASP A 44 1.96 2.46 -6.07
CA ASP A 44 2.37 1.41 -6.99
C ASP A 44 2.79 0.13 -6.24
N TYR A 45 3.51 0.29 -5.12
CA TYR A 45 3.95 -0.83 -4.29
C TYR A 45 2.76 -1.57 -3.66
N ILE A 46 1.86 -0.83 -3.00
CA ILE A 46 0.69 -1.42 -2.33
C ILE A 46 -0.28 -2.04 -3.35
N GLN A 47 -0.42 -1.43 -4.53
CA GLN A 47 -1.21 -1.99 -5.63
C GLN A 47 -0.59 -3.25 -6.24
N SER A 48 0.73 -3.45 -6.10
CA SER A 48 1.40 -4.69 -6.49
C SER A 48 1.43 -5.73 -5.38
N CYS A 49 0.97 -5.40 -4.17
CA CYS A 49 0.95 -6.31 -3.03
C CYS A 49 -0.24 -7.28 -3.14
N LEU A 50 0.04 -8.56 -3.41
CA LEU A 50 -0.97 -9.61 -3.56
C LEU A 50 -1.87 -9.76 -2.34
N VAL A 51 -1.31 -9.57 -1.13
CA VAL A 51 -2.07 -9.64 0.13
C VAL A 51 -3.08 -8.49 0.18
N CYS A 52 -2.63 -7.25 -0.06
CA CYS A 52 -3.51 -6.09 -0.14
C CYS A 52 -4.58 -6.23 -1.22
N CYS A 53 -4.25 -6.77 -2.38
CA CYS A 53 -5.21 -7.00 -3.47
C CYS A 53 -6.28 -8.02 -3.09
N GLN A 54 -5.93 -9.07 -2.34
CA GLN A 54 -6.89 -10.07 -1.83
C GLN A 54 -7.87 -9.49 -0.81
N PHE A 55 -7.41 -8.55 0.04
CA PHE A 55 -8.26 -7.93 1.06
C PHE A 55 -8.97 -6.65 0.59
N GLN A 56 -8.57 -6.08 -0.54
CA GLN A 56 -9.33 -4.99 -1.16
C GLN A 56 -10.65 -5.57 -1.66
N PRO A 57 -11.81 -5.07 -1.18
CA PRO A 57 -13.08 -5.49 -1.73
C PRO A 57 -13.05 -5.10 -3.21
N SER A 58 -12.98 -6.11 -4.08
CA SER A 58 -13.12 -5.96 -5.52
C SER A 58 -14.56 -5.59 -5.79
N ASN A 59 -14.96 -4.34 -5.47
CA ASN A 59 -16.31 -3.81 -5.44
C ASN A 59 -17.29 -4.71 -6.20
N PRO A 60 -17.82 -5.78 -5.57
CA PRO A 60 -18.79 -6.58 -6.28
C PRO A 60 -19.97 -5.65 -6.25
N VAL A 61 -20.28 -5.11 -7.42
CA VAL A 61 -21.47 -4.32 -7.67
C VAL A 61 -22.64 -5.29 -7.47
N HIS A 62 -22.88 -5.74 -6.24
CA HIS A 62 -24.17 -6.20 -5.77
C HIS A 62 -25.03 -4.93 -5.68
N LYS A 63 -25.31 -4.35 -6.85
CA LYS A 63 -26.60 -3.73 -7.04
C LYS A 63 -27.56 -4.89 -6.87
N ALA A 64 -28.25 -4.92 -5.72
CA ALA A 64 -29.41 -5.78 -5.58
C ALA A 64 -30.27 -5.60 -6.85
N PRO A 65 -30.64 -6.68 -7.55
CA PRO A 65 -31.66 -6.57 -8.58
C PRO A 65 -32.89 -5.96 -7.90
N LEU A 66 -33.34 -4.80 -8.40
CA LEU A 66 -34.62 -4.21 -8.03
C LEU A 66 -35.75 -5.15 -8.43
#